data_AF-A0A6B3FPW6-F1
#
_entry.id   AF-A0A6B3FPW6-F1
#
_cell.length_a   1.000
_cell.length_b   1.000
_cell.length_c   1.000
_cell.angle_alpha   90.00
_cell.angle_beta   90.00
_cell.angle_gamma   90.00
#
_symmetry.space_group_name_H-M   'P 1'
#
loop_
_entity.id
_entity.type
_entity.pdbx_description
1 polymer ?
#
loop_
_entity_poly.entity_id
_entity_poly.type
_entity_poly.pdbx_seq_one_letter_code
_entity_poly.pdbx_strand_id
1 'polypeptide(L)' 'VGSNPADTMPPAVRYLRELRENGGTLIVIDPRRTRTAELADLHLQPLPGTDLALALGLLHLVIAGGHVDKDFVAER' A
#
# COMPACT_ATOMS: atom_id res chain seq x y z
N VAL A 1 1.60 4.49 2.29
CA VAL A 1 2.31 4.95 1.08
C VAL A 1 3.35 5.96 1.51
N GLY A 2 4.62 5.82 1.10
CA GLY A 2 5.69 6.76 1.44
C GLY A 2 6.01 6.89 2.93
N SER A 3 5.68 5.89 3.76
CA SER A 3 5.92 5.90 5.21
C SER A 3 6.83 4.74 5.61
N ASN A 4 7.67 4.97 6.62
CA ASN A 4 8.65 3.99 7.12
C ASN A 4 8.53 3.77 8.64
N PRO A 5 7.41 3.18 9.12
CA PRO A 5 7.15 2.94 10.54
C PRO A 5 8.21 2.06 11.21
N ALA A 6 8.93 1.19 10.49
CA ALA A 6 10.07 0.46 11.07
C ALA A 6 11.15 1.39 11.64
N ASP A 7 11.29 2.60 11.10
CA ASP A 7 12.25 3.61 11.53
C ASP A 7 11.59 4.67 12.40
N THR A 8 10.40 5.14 11.99
CA THR A 8 9.78 6.34 12.56
C THR A 8 8.75 6.04 13.64
N MET A 9 8.27 4.79 13.72
CA MET A 9 7.30 4.36 14.72
C MET A 9 7.45 2.85 15.02
N PRO A 10 8.59 2.40 15.58
CA PRO A 10 8.88 0.97 15.77
C PRO A 10 7.77 0.19 16.50
N PRO A 11 7.06 0.74 17.50
CA PRO A 11 5.94 0.05 18.13
C PRO A 11 4.83 -0.35 17.15
N ALA A 12 4.63 0.37 16.05
CA ALA A 12 3.58 0.06 15.07
C ALA A 12 3.92 -1.15 14.19
N VAL A 13 5.20 -1.57 14.13
CA VAL A 13 5.61 -2.78 13.38
C VAL A 13 4.90 -4.02 13.90
N ARG A 14 4.50 -4.06 15.18
CA ARG A 14 3.72 -5.17 15.74
C ARG A 14 2.42 -5.40 14.97
N TYR A 15 1.74 -4.34 14.54
CA TYR A 15 0.50 -4.46 13.77
C TYR A 15 0.74 -5.03 12.36
N LEU A 16 1.90 -4.76 11.77
CA LEU A 16 2.29 -5.37 10.49
C LEU A 16 2.58 -6.87 10.65
N ARG A 17 3.10 -7.29 11.82
CA ARG A 17 3.27 -8.71 12.14
C ARG A 17 1.94 -9.39 12.40
N GLU A 18 1.06 -8.77 13.22
CA GLU A 18 -0.30 -9.25 13.48
C GLU A 18 -1.11 -9.39 12.18
N LEU A 19 -1.00 -8.42 11.24
CA LEU A 19 -1.59 -8.52 9.89
C LEU A 19 -1.17 -9.82 9.19
N ARG A 20 0.14 -10.10 9.16
CA ARG A 20 0.69 -11.29 8.50
C ARG A 20 0.26 -12.59 9.21
N GLU A 21 0.25 -12.60 10.54
CA GLU A 21 -0.22 -13.75 11.34
C GLU A 21 -1.69 -14.06 11.05
N ASN A 22 -2.49 -13.03 10.78
CA ASN A 22 -3.90 -13.16 10.38
C ASN A 22 -4.09 -13.46 8.89
N GLY A 23 -3.03 -13.79 8.14
CA GLY A 23 -3.09 -14.13 6.71
C GLY A 23 -3.22 -12.92 5.78
N GLY A 24 -3.05 -11.70 6.28
CA GLY A 24 -3.04 -10.48 5.46
C GLY A 24 -1.76 -10.33 4.64
N THR A 25 -1.84 -9.57 3.55
CA THR A 25 -0.71 -9.26 2.67
C THR A 25 -0.24 -7.82 2.87
N LEU A 26 1.05 -7.62 3.13
CA LEU A 26 1.68 -6.32 3.28
C LEU A 26 2.28 -5.86 1.95
N ILE A 27 1.70 -4.81 1.37
CA ILE A 27 2.24 -4.11 0.19
C ILE A 27 2.85 -2.79 0.64
N VAL A 28 4.12 -2.54 0.29
CA VAL A 28 4.82 -1.28 0.56
C VAL A 28 5.11 -0.55 -0.75
N ILE A 29 4.76 0.73 -0.78
CA ILE A 29 5.06 1.65 -1.89
C ILE A 29 6.07 2.66 -1.36
N ASP A 30 7.33 2.53 -1.80
CA ASP A 30 8.44 3.41 -1.43
C ASP A 30 9.50 3.36 -2.55
N PRO A 31 9.98 4.49 -3.09
CA PRO A 31 11.06 4.50 -4.10
C PRO A 31 12.36 3.87 -3.59
N ARG A 32 12.54 3.76 -2.27
CA ARG A 32 13.73 3.20 -1.63
C ARG A 32 13.39 1.88 -0.93
N ARG A 33 14.41 1.04 -0.79
CA ARG A 33 14.32 -0.20 0.00
C ARG A 33 14.57 0.10 1.49
N THR A 34 13.55 0.65 2.16
CA THR A 34 13.58 0.99 3.59
C THR A 34 13.39 -0.25 4.47
N ARG A 35 13.65 -0.15 5.79
CA ARG A 35 13.38 -1.25 6.75
C ARG A 35 11.91 -1.67 6.76
N THR A 36 10.98 -0.77 6.46
CA THR A 36 9.56 -1.14 6.27
C THR A 36 9.37 -1.92 4.97
N ALA A 37 10.02 -1.53 3.87
CA ALA A 37 9.93 -2.24 2.60
C ALA A 37 10.51 -3.66 2.67
N GLU A 38 11.53 -3.89 3.49
CA GLU A 38 12.08 -5.23 3.75
C GLU A 38 11.08 -6.19 4.42
N LEU A 39 10.08 -5.64 5.13
CA LEU A 39 9.03 -6.43 5.74
C LEU A 39 7.92 -6.80 4.76
N ALA A 40 7.85 -6.17 3.58
CA ALA A 40 6.73 -6.31 2.65
C ALA A 40 6.71 -7.68 1.95
N ASP A 41 5.50 -8.17 1.66
CA ASP A 41 5.30 -9.30 0.75
C ASP A 41 5.44 -8.84 -0.71
N LEU A 42 5.06 -7.59 -0.99
CA LEU A 42 5.29 -6.91 -2.26
C LEU A 42 5.82 -5.49 -2.03
N HIS A 43 6.96 -5.17 -2.64
CA HIS A 43 7.54 -3.82 -2.62
C HIS A 43 7.46 -3.19 -4.00
N LEU A 44 6.65 -2.13 -4.13
CA LEU A 44 6.54 -1.31 -5.33
C LEU A 44 7.47 -0.10 -5.18
N GLN A 45 8.34 0.10 -6.18
CA GLN A 45 9.36 1.14 -6.22
C GLN A 45 9.08 2.14 -7.35
N PRO A 46 8.07 3.02 -7.22
CA PRO A 46 7.84 4.08 -8.20
C PRO A 46 9.00 5.08 -8.20
N LEU A 47 9.11 5.88 -9.26
CA LEU A 47 10.00 7.04 -9.24
C LEU A 47 9.50 8.09 -8.23
N PRO A 48 10.40 8.85 -7.57
CA PRO A 48 9.98 9.91 -6.67
C PRO A 48 9.00 10.89 -7.32
N GLY A 49 7.86 11.15 -6.66
CA GLY A 49 6.82 12.05 -7.15
C GLY A 49 5.84 11.44 -8.16
N THR A 50 5.93 10.12 -8.45
CA THR A 50 5.00 9.44 -9.37
C THR A 50 3.91 8.63 -8.66
N ASP A 51 3.72 8.81 -7.36
CA ASP A 51 2.68 8.15 -6.56
C ASP A 51 1.28 8.37 -7.13
N LEU A 52 0.99 9.58 -7.65
CA LEU A 52 -0.30 9.88 -8.28
C LEU A 52 -0.52 9.05 -9.54
N ALA A 53 0.51 8.89 -10.37
CA ALA A 53 0.41 8.09 -11.59
C ALA A 53 0.15 6.60 -11.24
N LEU A 54 0.81 6.08 -10.20
CA LEU A 54 0.55 4.75 -9.68
C LEU A 54 -0.88 4.61 -9.17
N ALA A 55 -1.36 5.56 -8.36
CA ALA A 55 -2.72 5.54 -7.82
C ALA A 55 -3.78 5.59 -8.93
N LEU A 56 -3.59 6.43 -9.96
CA LEU A 56 -4.48 6.50 -11.12
C LEU A 56 -4.45 5.21 -11.95
N GLY A 57 -3.28 4.57 -12.08
CA GLY A 57 -3.17 3.26 -12.72
C GLY A 57 -3.95 2.17 -11.98
N LEU A 58 -3.85 2.12 -10.65
CA LEU A 58 -4.63 1.20 -9.82
C LEU A 58 -6.13 1.47 -9.94
N LEU A 59 -6.54 2.75 -9.90
CA LEU A 59 -7.94 3.14 -10.08
C LEU A 59 -8.47 2.72 -11.45
N HIS A 60 -7.69 2.93 -12.52
CA HIS A 60 -8.05 2.48 -13.85
C HIS A 60 -8.32 0.97 -13.90
N LEU A 61 -7.46 0.15 -13.28
CA LEU A 61 -7.64 -1.31 -13.20
C LEU A 61 -8.91 -1.69 -12.42
N VAL A 62 -9.19 -1.00 -11.31
CA VAL A 62 -10.43 -1.23 -10.51
C VAL A 62 -11.67 -0.93 -11.34
N ILE A 63 -11.68 0.18 -12.09
CA ILE A 63 -12.79 0.57 -12.96
C ILE A 63 -12.94 -0.42 -14.12
N ALA A 64 -11.85 -0.70 -14.84
CA ALA A 64 -11.86 -1.58 -16.00
C ALA A 64 -12.23 -3.02 -15.63
N GLY A 65 -11.85 -3.48 -14.43
CA GLY A 65 -12.20 -4.79 -13.89
C GLY A 65 -13.61 -4.88 -13.28
N GLY A 66 -14.37 -3.78 -13.21
CA GLY A 66 -15.68 -3.77 -12.60
C GLY A 66 -15.68 -3.99 -11.08
N HIS A 67 -14.56 -3.70 -10.41
CA HIS A 67 -14.38 -3.88 -8.96
C HIS A 67 -14.76 -2.64 -8.13
N VAL A 68 -15.40 -1.66 -8.76
CA VAL A 68 -15.90 -0.46 -8.08
C VAL A 68 -17.15 -0.82 -7.28
N ASP A 69 -17.15 -0.52 -5.99
CA ASP A 69 -18.36 -0.45 -5.19
C ASP A 69 -19.15 0.80 -5.58
N LYS A 70 -20.16 0.62 -6.44
CA LYS A 70 -20.90 1.74 -7.04
C LYS A 70 -21.87 2.39 -6.05
N ASP A 71 -22.45 1.59 -5.15
CA ASP A 71 -23.42 2.09 -4.17
C ASP A 71 -22.70 3.00 -3.17
N PHE A 72 -21.54 2.58 -2.65
CA PHE A 72 -20.70 3.40 -1.78
C PHE A 72 -20.29 4.74 -2.41
N VAL A 73 -19.99 4.74 -3.72
CA VAL A 73 -19.60 5.94 -4.46
C VAL A 73 -20.80 6.86 -4.71
N ALA A 74 -21.98 6.32 -4.97
CA ALA A 74 -23.19 7.10 -5.25
C ALA A 74 -23.80 7.76 -4.00
N GLU A 75 -23.56 7.20 -2.81
CA GLU A 75 -24.09 7.68 -1.53
C GLU A 75 -23.26 8.83 -0.91
N ARG A 76 -22.22 9.33 -1.57
CA ARG A 76 -21.30 10.37 -1.08
C ARG A 76 -21.27 11.64 -1.91
#